data_AF-A0A959YZX7-F1
#
_entry.id   AF-A0A959YZX7-F1
#
_cell.length_a   1.000
_cell.length_b   1.000
_cell.length_c   1.000
_cell.angle_alpha   90.00
_cell.angle_beta   90.00
_cell.angle_gamma   90.00
#
_symmetry.space_group_name_H-M   'P 1'
#
loop_
_entity.id
_entity.type
_entity.pdbx_description
1 polymer ?
#
loop_
_entity_poly.entity_id
_entity_poly.type
_entity_poly.pdbx_seq_one_letter_code
_entity_poly.pdbx_strand_id
1 'polypeptide(L)'
;MRHFALTLAMALGAGQLSAQTMDLVVFSDDGQAFTLVVDGQRYNEEPATRVVATGIRNETPMLMVQFQDASLEPIKQGGYFDLGREYTLMVTTNKKGKRVLRPSGEAALGTAAAKEP
;
A
#
# COMPACT_ATOMS: atom_id res chain seq x y z
N MET A 1 6.75 -32.51 -37.96
CA MET A 1 6.59 -31.05 -37.72
C MET A 1 5.20 -30.66 -37.18
N ARG A 2 4.56 -31.47 -36.31
CA ARG A 2 3.27 -31.12 -35.66
C ARG A 2 3.34 -31.04 -34.13
N HIS A 3 4.47 -31.48 -33.54
CA HIS A 3 4.70 -31.44 -32.09
C HIS A 3 5.61 -30.28 -31.65
N PHE A 4 6.28 -29.60 -32.58
CA PHE A 4 7.16 -28.46 -32.28
C PHE A 4 6.38 -27.16 -32.02
N ALA A 5 5.15 -27.07 -32.52
CA ALA A 5 4.29 -25.89 -32.38
C ALA A 5 3.62 -25.81 -30.99
N LEU A 6 3.43 -26.93 -30.28
CA LEU A 6 2.82 -26.91 -28.95
C LEU A 6 3.79 -26.46 -27.84
N THR A 7 5.08 -26.72 -27.98
CA THR A 7 6.08 -26.32 -26.96
C THR A 7 6.40 -24.82 -26.96
N LEU A 8 6.18 -24.10 -28.06
CA LEU A 8 6.48 -22.67 -28.13
C LEU A 8 5.38 -21.78 -27.52
N ALA A 9 4.15 -22.30 -27.37
CA ALA A 9 3.04 -21.56 -26.78
C ALA A 9 3.09 -21.46 -25.25
N MET A 10 3.90 -22.28 -24.57
CA MET A 10 3.94 -22.34 -23.11
C MET A 10 4.97 -21.39 -22.47
N ALA A 11 5.84 -20.75 -23.26
CA ALA A 11 6.90 -19.88 -22.77
C ALA A 11 6.49 -18.40 -22.60
N LEU A 12 5.31 -17.98 -23.08
CA LEU A 12 4.90 -16.56 -23.07
C LEU A 12 4.08 -16.11 -21.85
N GLY A 13 3.76 -16.99 -20.90
CA GLY A 13 2.80 -16.69 -19.83
C GLY A 13 3.36 -16.14 -18.50
N ALA A 14 4.67 -16.15 -18.27
CA ALA A 14 5.21 -15.99 -16.91
C ALA A 14 5.44 -14.54 -16.44
N GLY A 15 5.18 -13.52 -17.27
CA GLY A 15 5.66 -12.15 -17.04
C GLY A 15 4.67 -11.12 -16.49
N GLN A 16 3.39 -11.43 -16.30
CA GLN A 16 2.35 -10.37 -16.11
C GLN A 16 1.63 -10.38 -14.75
N LEU A 17 2.12 -11.10 -13.73
CA LEU A 17 1.40 -11.23 -12.45
C LEU A 17 1.39 -9.97 -11.57
N SER A 18 2.21 -8.96 -11.88
CA SER A 18 2.32 -7.74 -11.06
C SER A 18 1.25 -6.68 -11.34
N ALA A 19 0.46 -6.81 -12.41
CA ALA A 19 -0.57 -5.82 -12.75
C ALA A 19 -1.87 -5.96 -11.95
N GLN A 20 -1.97 -6.98 -11.08
CA GLN A 20 -3.20 -7.30 -10.32
C GLN A 20 -3.16 -6.81 -8.87
N THR A 21 -2.11 -6.09 -8.48
CA THR A 21 -1.93 -5.58 -7.11
C THR A 21 -1.44 -4.16 -7.12
N MET A 22 -1.75 -3.40 -6.07
CA MET A 22 -1.11 -2.14 -5.74
C MET A 22 -0.41 -2.23 -4.37
N ASP A 23 0.52 -1.31 -4.16
CA ASP A 23 1.24 -1.14 -2.90
C ASP A 23 0.93 0.25 -2.32
N LEU A 24 0.92 0.36 -1.00
CA LEU A 24 0.75 1.62 -0.28
C LEU A 24 1.95 1.87 0.63
N VAL A 25 2.51 3.06 0.55
CA VAL A 25 3.49 3.57 1.51
C VAL A 25 2.79 4.61 2.37
N VAL A 26 2.58 4.32 3.65
CA VAL A 26 1.97 5.25 4.59
C VAL A 26 3.03 5.73 5.57
N PHE A 27 3.16 7.04 5.78
CA PHE A 27 4.08 7.61 6.75
C PHE A 27 3.46 8.77 7.52
N SER A 28 3.96 9.04 8.73
CA SER A 28 3.58 10.20 9.55
C SER A 28 4.55 11.36 9.35
N ASP A 29 4.01 12.57 9.23
CA ASP A 29 4.81 13.81 9.10
C ASP A 29 5.38 14.33 10.43
N ASP A 30 4.80 13.88 11.54
CA ASP A 30 5.08 14.33 12.91
C ASP A 30 5.75 13.28 13.79
N GLY A 31 6.15 12.14 13.21
CA GLY A 31 6.83 11.05 13.91
C GLY A 31 5.94 10.22 14.82
N GLN A 32 4.62 10.38 14.75
CA GLN A 32 3.67 9.54 15.49
C GLN A 32 3.67 8.12 14.90
N ALA A 33 3.96 7.14 15.75
CA ALA A 33 3.92 5.74 15.35
C ALA A 33 2.46 5.24 15.26
N PHE A 34 2.22 4.33 14.33
CA PHE A 34 0.90 3.76 14.10
C PHE A 34 0.94 2.31 13.61
N THR A 35 -0.19 1.64 13.75
CA THR A 35 -0.49 0.37 13.08
C THR A 35 -1.37 0.65 11.86
N LEU A 36 -0.95 0.14 10.70
CA LEU A 36 -1.71 0.21 9.46
C LEU A 36 -2.54 -1.05 9.29
N VAL A 37 -3.82 -0.84 9.01
CA VAL A 37 -4.77 -1.89 8.65
C VAL A 37 -5.41 -1.54 7.32
N VAL A 38 -5.38 -2.48 6.37
CA VAL A 38 -6.00 -2.34 5.04
C VAL A 38 -6.98 -3.49 4.85
N ASP A 39 -8.25 -3.19 4.59
CA ASP A 39 -9.32 -4.18 4.44
C ASP A 39 -9.40 -5.19 5.60
N GLY A 40 -9.07 -4.75 6.81
CA GLY A 40 -9.05 -5.58 8.03
C GLY A 40 -7.76 -6.37 8.26
N GLN A 41 -6.82 -6.38 7.30
CA GLN A 41 -5.51 -7.00 7.45
C GLN A 41 -4.49 -6.00 8.00
N ARG A 42 -3.73 -6.41 9.01
CA ARG A 42 -2.62 -5.65 9.61
C ARG A 42 -1.33 -5.82 8.79
N TYR A 43 -0.55 -4.74 8.61
CA TYR A 43 0.67 -4.74 7.76
C TYR A 43 1.99 -4.49 8.51
N ASN A 44 1.95 -4.23 9.81
CA ASN A 44 3.16 -4.09 10.63
C ASN A 44 2.95 -4.74 12.01
N GLU A 45 3.92 -5.50 12.49
CA GLU A 45 3.85 -6.24 13.77
C GLU A 45 3.92 -5.33 15.00
N GLU A 46 4.64 -4.21 14.89
CA GLU A 46 4.78 -3.19 15.92
C GLU A 46 4.47 -1.80 15.33
N PRO A 47 3.88 -0.87 16.11
CA PRO A 47 3.62 0.48 15.63
C PRO A 47 4.88 1.14 15.07
N ALA A 48 4.78 1.74 13.89
CA ALA A 48 5.90 2.37 13.19
C ALA A 48 5.47 3.72 12.60
N THR A 49 6.44 4.58 12.31
CA THR A 49 6.18 5.90 11.69
C THR A 49 6.04 5.83 10.17
N ARG A 50 6.43 4.71 9.57
CA ARG A 50 6.29 4.38 8.15
C ARG A 50 5.97 2.90 8.01
N VAL A 51 5.00 2.58 7.16
CA VAL A 51 4.59 1.21 6.84
C VAL A 51 4.45 1.07 5.33
N VAL A 52 4.99 -0.01 4.78
CA VAL A 52 4.77 -0.42 3.38
C VAL A 52 3.79 -1.59 3.38
N ALA A 53 2.64 -1.40 2.75
CA ALA A 53 1.63 -2.43 2.57
C ALA A 53 1.62 -2.90 1.13
N THR A 54 2.07 -4.13 0.88
CA THR A 54 2.23 -4.67 -0.47
C THR A 54 1.12 -5.64 -0.86
N GLY A 55 0.85 -5.77 -2.16
CA GLY A 55 0.05 -6.87 -2.68
C GLY A 55 -1.47 -6.72 -2.50
N ILE A 56 -1.95 -5.48 -2.40
CA ILE A 56 -3.38 -5.17 -2.22
C ILE A 56 -4.08 -5.32 -3.58
N ARG A 57 -5.16 -6.11 -3.63
CA ARG A 57 -5.87 -6.46 -4.89
C ARG A 57 -7.17 -5.67 -5.11
N ASN A 58 -7.56 -4.87 -4.13
CA ASN A 58 -8.77 -4.06 -4.17
C ASN A 58 -8.39 -2.61 -4.51
N GLU A 59 -8.97 -2.07 -5.58
CA GLU A 59 -8.77 -0.66 -5.97
C GLU A 59 -9.42 0.32 -4.99
N THR A 60 -10.37 -0.15 -4.18
CA THR A 60 -11.10 0.67 -3.21
C THR A 60 -10.94 0.18 -1.76
N PRO A 61 -9.70 0.09 -1.25
CA PRO A 61 -9.47 -0.44 0.08
C PRO A 61 -9.96 0.53 1.16
N MET A 62 -10.41 -0.03 2.27
CA MET A 62 -10.61 0.69 3.52
C MET A 62 -9.30 0.75 4.30
N LEU A 63 -8.75 1.95 4.45
CA LEU A 63 -7.56 2.21 5.24
C LEU A 63 -7.94 2.57 6.66
N MET A 64 -7.22 2.01 7.63
CA MET A 64 -7.30 2.38 9.02
C MET A 64 -5.90 2.58 9.60
N VAL A 65 -5.68 3.76 10.19
CA VAL A 65 -4.45 4.13 10.89
C VAL A 65 -4.78 4.20 12.38
N GLN A 66 -4.23 3.26 13.14
CA GLN A 66 -4.38 3.20 14.60
C GLN A 66 -3.11 3.76 15.24
N PHE A 67 -3.20 4.93 15.87
CA PHE A 67 -2.05 5.54 16.51
C PHE A 67 -1.61 4.75 17.75
N GLN A 68 -0.30 4.74 18.01
CA GLN A 68 0.24 4.20 19.26
C GLN A 68 -0.23 5.03 20.47
N ASP A 69 -0.33 6.35 20.29
CA ASP A 69 -0.96 7.24 21.26
C ASP A 69 -2.48 7.07 21.22
N ALA A 70 -3.02 6.43 22.26
CA ALA A 70 -4.45 6.16 22.40
C ALA A 70 -5.31 7.42 22.60
N SER A 71 -4.71 8.60 22.82
CA SER A 71 -5.44 9.87 22.87
C SER A 71 -5.84 10.38 21.48
N LEU A 72 -5.21 9.87 20.41
CA LEU A 72 -5.51 10.22 19.04
C LEU A 72 -6.59 9.32 18.45
N GLU A 73 -7.63 9.92 17.86
CA GLU A 73 -8.66 9.16 17.14
C GLU A 73 -8.04 8.43 15.92
N PRO A 74 -8.36 7.14 15.70
CA PRO A 74 -7.95 6.43 14.51
C PRO A 74 -8.48 7.11 13.23
N ILE A 75 -7.67 7.11 12.18
CA ILE A 75 -8.15 7.51 10.85
C ILE A 75 -8.82 6.29 10.22
N LYS A 76 -10.02 6.48 9.65
CA LYS A 76 -10.68 5.50 8.80
C LYS A 76 -11.09 6.17 7.50
N GLN A 77 -10.51 5.73 6.37
CA GLN A 77 -10.70 6.38 5.09
C GLN A 77 -10.61 5.36 3.95
N GLY A 78 -11.61 5.34 3.07
CA GLY A 78 -11.51 4.65 1.78
C GLY A 78 -10.70 5.49 0.79
N GLY A 79 -10.03 4.82 -0.14
CA GLY A 79 -9.36 5.46 -1.28
C GLY A 79 -9.74 4.81 -2.59
N TYR A 80 -9.35 5.42 -3.71
CA TYR A 80 -9.30 4.77 -5.01
C TYR A 80 -7.85 4.75 -5.48
N PHE A 81 -7.35 3.58 -5.84
CA PHE A 81 -5.97 3.32 -6.23
C PHE A 81 -5.97 2.32 -7.39
N ASP A 82 -5.36 2.67 -8.51
CA ASP A 82 -5.23 1.77 -9.65
C ASP A 82 -4.27 0.62 -9.32
N LEU A 83 -4.57 -0.59 -9.80
CA LEU A 83 -3.66 -1.72 -9.70
C LEU A 83 -2.40 -1.50 -10.57
N GLY A 84 -1.31 -2.17 -10.20
CA GLY A 84 -0.02 -2.10 -10.88
C GLY A 84 0.87 -0.92 -10.43
N ARG A 85 0.53 -0.26 -9.32
CA ARG A 85 1.18 0.99 -8.88
C ARG A 85 1.46 1.02 -7.39
N GLU A 86 2.39 1.88 -6.99
CA GLU A 86 2.66 2.20 -5.60
C GLU A 86 2.18 3.62 -5.30
N TYR A 87 1.44 3.80 -4.21
CA TYR A 87 0.94 5.11 -3.78
C TYR A 87 1.50 5.49 -2.43
N THR A 88 1.91 6.75 -2.29
CA THR A 88 2.39 7.29 -1.03
C THR A 88 1.33 8.16 -0.38
N LEU A 89 0.97 7.85 0.87
CA LEU A 89 0.04 8.59 1.71
C LEU A 89 0.75 9.13 2.95
N MET A 90 0.47 10.38 3.27
CA MET A 90 0.97 11.07 4.45
C MET A 90 -0.14 11.19 5.49
N VAL A 91 0.15 10.75 6.71
CA VAL A 91 -0.65 11.02 7.91
C VAL A 91 -0.23 12.39 8.42
N THR A 92 -1.17 13.34 8.41
CA THR A 92 -0.92 14.75 8.77
C THR A 92 -2.09 15.33 9.56
N THR A 93 -1.91 16.52 10.12
CA THR A 93 -2.94 17.27 10.83
C THR A 93 -3.54 18.34 9.92
N ASN A 94 -4.86 18.35 9.75
CA ASN A 94 -5.53 19.39 8.98
C ASN A 94 -5.65 20.71 9.78
N LYS A 95 -6.13 21.78 9.12
CA LYS A 95 -6.34 23.09 9.77
C LYS A 95 -7.33 23.09 10.96
N LYS A 96 -8.08 22.00 11.15
CA LYS A 96 -9.03 21.80 12.26
C LYS A 96 -8.45 20.92 13.37
N GLY A 97 -7.15 20.62 13.35
CA GLY A 97 -6.49 19.79 14.35
C GLY A 97 -6.78 18.29 14.26
N LYS A 98 -7.47 17.82 13.22
CA LYS A 98 -7.77 16.39 13.04
C LYS A 98 -6.71 15.68 12.20
N ARG A 99 -6.35 14.46 12.60
CA ARG A 99 -5.50 13.55 11.83
C ARG A 99 -6.21 13.11 10.54
N VAL A 100 -5.51 13.16 9.41
CA VAL A 100 -6.04 12.83 8.08
C VAL A 100 -4.97 12.15 7.24
N LEU A 101 -5.41 11.34 6.26
CA LEU A 101 -4.55 10.81 5.21
C LEU A 101 -4.59 11.72 3.97
N ARG A 102 -3.41 12.00 3.40
CA ARG A 102 -3.26 12.82 2.19
C ARG A 102 -2.35 12.12 1.18
N PRO A 103 -2.73 12.05 -0.10
CA PRO A 103 -1.80 11.64 -1.15
C PRO A 103 -0.57 12.55 -1.17
N SER A 104 0.61 11.94 -1.25
CA SER A 104 1.90 12.61 -1.26
C SER A 104 2.78 12.20 -2.44
N GLY A 105 2.46 11.11 -3.13
CA GLY A 105 3.26 10.65 -4.26
C GLY A 105 2.75 9.35 -4.87
N GLU A 106 3.42 8.96 -5.94
CA GLU A 106 3.11 7.81 -6.77
C GLU A 106 4.40 7.28 -7.39
N ALA A 107 4.51 5.97 -7.53
CA ALA A 107 5.65 5.31 -8.15
C ALA A 107 5.24 4.06 -8.92
N ALA A 108 6.22 3.43 -9.58
CA ALA A 108 6.05 2.08 -10.10
C ALA A 108 5.89 1.10 -8.92
N LEU A 109 5.09 0.04 -9.11
CA LEU A 109 4.87 -0.99 -8.10
C LEU A 109 6.20 -1.56 -7.56
N GLY A 110 6.29 -1.75 -6.24
CA GLY A 110 7.46 -2.33 -5.57
C GLY A 110 8.67 -1.40 -5.41
N THR A 111 8.54 -0.10 -5.68
CA THR A 111 9.65 0.86 -5.56
C THR A 111 10.15 0.98 -4.12
N ALA A 112 9.24 0.98 -3.14
CA ALA A 112 9.57 1.07 -1.73
C ALA A 112 10.16 -0.24 -1.18
N ALA A 113 9.57 -1.38 -1.52
CA ALA A 113 10.02 -2.69 -1.05
C ALA A 113 11.43 -3.02 -1.55
N ALA A 114 11.79 -2.59 -2.78
CA ALA A 114 13.13 -2.80 -3.33
C ALA A 114 14.23 -1.95 -2.67
N LYS A 115 13.87 -0.95 -1.85
CA LYS A 115 14.81 -0.02 -1.20
C LYS A 115 14.98 -0.25 0.30
N GLU A 116 14.23 -1.17 0.90
CA GLU A 116 14.49 -1.59 2.27
C GLU A 116 15.73 -2.50 2.29
N PRO A 117 16.74 -2.21 3.14
CA PRO A 117 17.98 -2.98 3.22
C PRO A 117 17.80 -4.40 3.79
#